data_AF-A0A6I7LMZ6-F1
#
_entry.id   AF-A0A6I7LMZ6-F1
#
_cell.length_a   1.000
_cell.length_b   1.000
_cell.length_c   1.000
_cell.angle_alpha   90.00
_cell.angle_beta   90.00
_cell.angle_gamma   90.00
#
_symmetry.space_group_name_H-M   'P 1'
#
loop_
_entity.id
_entity.type
_entity.pdbx_description
1 polymer ?
#
loop_
_entity_poly.entity_id
_entity_poly.type
_entity_poly.pdbx_seq_one_letter_code
_entity_poly.pdbx_strand_id
1 'polypeptide(L)'
;MKIGFTKRRFPGFERWKQVKGFSLIELLIVLVIIGILAGLAIPRYMSSTTKAKQTEAKEILHQIFLLERSYFDENDEYWIPDDGTVADRDHPDAFLDIGVEIMASARYRYVITGNKENFTATATAEHLDDDPAIDQWQIDEKGLLRVLIDDSKTK
;
A
#
# COMPACT_ATOMS: atom_id res chain seq x y z
N MET A 1 27.17 23.27 82.04
CA MET A 1 26.96 22.85 80.63
C MET A 1 26.25 21.50 80.64
N LYS A 2 24.92 21.47 80.41
CA LYS A 2 24.10 20.23 80.41
C LYS A 2 23.76 19.86 78.97
N ILE A 3 24.11 18.64 78.56
CA ILE A 3 23.88 18.09 77.23
C ILE A 3 22.50 17.43 77.23
N GLY A 4 21.54 17.97 76.48
CA GLY A 4 20.18 17.43 76.38
C GLY A 4 20.10 16.32 75.33
N PHE A 5 19.81 15.10 75.74
CA PHE A 5 19.53 13.98 74.84
C PHE A 5 18.06 14.03 74.38
N THR A 6 17.82 14.42 73.12
CA THR A 6 16.51 14.29 72.48
C THR A 6 16.30 12.87 71.96
N LYS A 7 15.38 12.12 72.57
CA LYS A 7 15.02 10.75 72.18
C LYS A 7 14.23 10.79 70.86
N ARG A 8 14.87 10.42 69.74
CA ARG A 8 14.18 10.28 68.43
C ARG A 8 13.36 8.97 68.44
N ARG A 9 12.05 9.08 68.22
CA ARG A 9 11.11 7.96 68.10
C ARG A 9 11.10 7.49 66.64
N PHE A 10 11.46 6.24 66.39
CA PHE A 10 11.38 5.63 65.07
C PHE A 10 9.91 5.37 64.69
N PRO A 11 9.48 5.66 63.45
CA PRO A 11 8.15 5.32 62.98
C PRO A 11 8.06 3.80 62.75
N GLY A 12 6.92 3.21 63.15
CA GLY A 12 6.65 1.78 62.99
C GLY A 12 6.49 1.38 61.53
N PHE A 13 6.92 0.17 61.19
CA PHE A 13 6.77 -0.44 59.88
C PHE A 13 5.28 -0.65 59.57
N GLU A 14 4.70 0.22 58.73
CA GLU A 14 3.38 0.03 58.14
C GLU A 14 3.36 -1.31 57.36
N ARG A 15 2.36 -2.17 57.65
CA ARG A 15 2.18 -3.46 56.96
C ARG A 15 1.81 -3.20 55.51
N TRP A 16 2.72 -3.52 54.59
CA TRP A 16 2.44 -3.52 53.16
C TRP A 16 1.33 -4.54 52.90
N LYS A 17 0.17 -4.06 52.43
CA LYS A 17 -0.92 -4.94 51.99
C LYS A 17 -0.36 -5.86 50.91
N GLN A 18 -0.53 -7.16 51.11
CA GLN A 18 -0.17 -8.18 50.13
C GLN A 18 -1.03 -7.94 48.88
N VAL A 19 -0.42 -7.36 47.84
CA VAL A 19 -1.05 -7.20 46.54
C VAL A 19 -1.07 -8.58 45.90
N LYS A 20 -2.25 -9.06 45.48
CA LYS A 20 -2.33 -10.32 44.73
C LYS A 20 -1.53 -10.17 43.45
N GLY A 21 -0.48 -10.99 43.29
CA GLY A 21 0.30 -11.08 42.06
C GLY A 21 -0.33 -12.06 41.08
N PHE A 22 0.00 -11.90 39.79
CA PHE A 22 -0.36 -12.85 38.75
C PHE A 22 0.36 -14.19 38.97
N SER A 23 -0.33 -15.28 38.62
CA SER A 23 0.26 -16.61 38.60
C SER A 23 1.16 -16.78 37.38
N LEU A 24 2.23 -17.56 37.53
CA LEU A 24 3.12 -17.95 36.43
C LEU A 24 2.35 -18.67 35.32
N ILE A 25 1.35 -19.49 35.68
CA ILE A 25 0.54 -20.19 34.68
C ILE A 25 -0.40 -19.24 33.92
N GLU A 26 -0.91 -18.19 34.58
CA GLU A 26 -1.74 -17.18 33.91
C GLU A 26 -0.91 -16.45 32.86
N LEU A 27 0.32 -16.09 33.18
CA LEU A 27 1.21 -15.42 32.24
C LEU A 27 1.66 -16.34 31.08
N LEU A 28 1.81 -17.65 31.35
CA LEU A 28 2.15 -18.65 30.34
C LEU A 28 1.02 -18.82 29.31
N ILE A 29 -0.22 -18.92 29.77
CA ILE A 29 -1.39 -19.03 28.86
C ILE A 29 -1.54 -17.76 28.00
N VAL A 30 -1.32 -16.58 28.59
CA VAL A 30 -1.38 -15.31 27.84
C VAL A 30 -0.32 -15.27 26.74
N LEU A 31 0.92 -15.69 27.03
CA LEU A 31 1.99 -15.74 26.02
C LEU A 31 1.66 -16.72 24.88
N VAL A 32 1.05 -17.86 25.19
CA VAL A 32 0.61 -18.84 24.19
C VAL A 32 -0.47 -18.25 23.29
N ILE A 33 -1.47 -17.57 23.85
CA ILE A 33 -2.54 -16.93 23.07
C ILE A 33 -1.97 -15.82 22.17
N ILE A 34 -1.12 -14.94 22.71
CA ILE A 34 -0.48 -13.87 21.92
C ILE A 34 0.41 -14.47 20.83
N GLY A 35 1.12 -15.57 21.10
CA GLY A 35 1.94 -16.29 20.11
C GLY A 35 1.12 -16.87 18.95
N ILE A 36 -0.03 -17.48 19.25
CA ILE A 36 -0.94 -18.01 18.22
C ILE A 36 -1.55 -16.87 17.39
N LEU A 37 -2.03 -15.81 18.06
CA LEU A 37 -2.63 -14.66 17.38
C LEU A 37 -1.61 -13.93 16.50
N ALA A 38 -0.38 -13.72 16.99
CA ALA A 38 0.69 -13.11 16.22
C ALA A 38 1.08 -13.97 15.01
N GLY A 39 1.17 -15.30 15.18
CA GLY A 39 1.47 -16.23 14.09
C GLY A 39 0.44 -16.24 12.96
N LEU A 40 -0.85 -16.08 13.29
CA LEU A 40 -1.93 -16.00 12.29
C LEU A 40 -2.10 -14.60 11.67
N ALA A 41 -1.76 -13.54 12.41
CA ALA A 41 -1.98 -12.15 11.98
C ALA A 41 -0.96 -11.67 10.95
N ILE A 42 0.33 -12.02 11.11
CA ILE A 42 1.42 -11.56 10.23
C ILE A 42 1.20 -11.92 8.74
N PRO A 43 0.89 -13.17 8.35
CA PRO A 43 0.81 -13.54 6.93
C PRO A 43 -0.38 -12.90 6.20
N ARG A 44 -1.41 -12.42 6.91
CA ARG A 44 -2.63 -11.89 6.29
C ARG A 44 -2.53 -10.43 5.86
N TYR A 45 -1.57 -9.67 6.36
CA TYR A 45 -1.48 -8.23 6.07
C TYR A 45 -0.84 -7.93 4.70
N MET A 46 0.15 -8.72 4.28
CA MET A 46 0.95 -8.43 3.07
C MET A 46 0.16 -8.56 1.76
N SER A 47 -0.80 -9.49 1.67
CA SER A 47 -1.54 -9.73 0.42
C SER A 47 -2.67 -8.73 0.15
N SER A 48 -3.18 -8.04 1.18
CA SER A 48 -4.28 -7.08 1.02
C SER A 48 -3.80 -5.77 0.37
N THR A 49 -2.62 -5.30 0.78
CA THR A 49 -2.04 -4.05 0.27
C THR A 49 -1.63 -4.16 -1.19
N THR A 50 -1.05 -5.29 -1.61
CA THR A 50 -0.68 -5.54 -3.00
C THR A 50 -1.92 -5.53 -3.90
N LYS A 51 -2.98 -6.24 -3.49
CA LYS A 51 -4.25 -6.26 -4.24
C LYS A 51 -4.87 -4.87 -4.38
N ALA A 52 -4.85 -4.06 -3.32
CA ALA A 52 -5.36 -2.69 -3.38
C ALA A 52 -4.60 -1.84 -4.41
N LYS A 53 -3.26 -1.93 -4.45
CA LYS A 53 -2.43 -1.24 -5.45
C LYS A 53 -2.69 -1.75 -6.87
N GLN A 54 -2.87 -3.06 -7.06
CA GLN A 54 -3.23 -3.61 -8.37
C GLN A 54 -4.60 -3.11 -8.83
N THR A 55 -5.56 -2.99 -7.91
CA THR A 55 -6.89 -2.43 -8.20
C THR A 55 -6.79 -0.97 -8.60
N GLU A 56 -6.00 -0.17 -7.89
CA GLU A 56 -5.73 1.24 -8.24
C GLU A 56 -5.19 1.35 -9.67
N ALA A 57 -4.22 0.51 -10.05
CA ALA A 57 -3.66 0.53 -11.40
C ALA A 57 -4.69 0.21 -12.49
N LYS A 58 -5.55 -0.77 -12.24
CA LYS A 58 -6.61 -1.15 -13.17
C LYS A 58 -7.65 -0.05 -13.32
N GLU A 59 -7.96 0.65 -12.23
CA GLU A 59 -8.89 1.79 -12.25
C GLU A 59 -8.33 2.95 -13.07
N ILE A 60 -7.05 3.30 -12.89
CA ILE A 60 -6.39 4.33 -13.71
C ILE A 60 -6.34 3.92 -15.19
N LEU A 61 -6.03 2.66 -15.50
CA LEU A 61 -6.09 2.17 -16.88
C LEU A 61 -7.51 2.29 -17.47
N HIS A 62 -8.54 1.98 -16.67
CA HIS A 62 -9.91 2.14 -17.11
C HIS A 62 -10.29 3.61 -17.32
N GLN A 63 -9.83 4.50 -16.43
CA GLN A 63 -10.00 5.94 -16.57
C GLN A 63 -9.34 6.47 -17.84
N ILE A 64 -8.10 6.04 -18.14
CA ILE A 64 -7.42 6.37 -19.40
C ILE A 64 -8.29 5.94 -20.58
N PHE A 65 -8.81 4.71 -20.58
CA PHE A 65 -9.67 4.22 -21.66
C PHE A 65 -10.93 5.09 -21.86
N LEU A 66 -11.61 5.48 -20.78
CA LEU A 66 -12.81 6.31 -20.87
C LEU A 66 -12.51 7.71 -21.41
N LEU A 67 -11.39 8.31 -20.99
CA LEU A 67 -11.00 9.66 -21.40
C LEU A 67 -10.45 9.69 -22.82
N GLU A 68 -9.67 8.68 -23.22
CA GLU A 68 -9.28 8.47 -24.62
C GLU A 68 -10.50 8.31 -25.53
N ARG A 69 -11.53 7.60 -25.05
CA ARG A 69 -12.77 7.45 -25.81
C ARG A 69 -13.51 8.77 -25.95
N SER A 70 -13.60 9.56 -24.88
CA SER A 70 -14.19 10.90 -24.92
C SER A 70 -13.41 11.82 -25.87
N TYR A 71 -12.08 11.77 -25.82
CA TYR A 71 -11.21 12.56 -26.68
C TYR A 71 -11.39 12.18 -28.16
N PHE A 72 -11.51 10.89 -28.47
CA PHE A 72 -11.80 10.41 -29.83
C PHE A 72 -13.17 10.90 -30.32
N ASP A 73 -14.20 10.85 -29.48
CA ASP A 73 -15.54 11.31 -29.86
C ASP A 73 -15.58 12.84 -30.13
N GLU A 74 -14.61 13.61 -29.60
CA GLU A 74 -14.47 15.06 -29.82
C GLU A 74 -13.55 15.42 -31.00
N ASN A 75 -12.48 14.65 -31.23
CA ASN A 75 -11.39 15.01 -32.14
C ASN A 75 -11.26 14.06 -33.35
N ASP A 76 -12.07 13.00 -33.42
CA ASP A 76 -11.98 11.90 -34.40
C ASP A 76 -10.61 11.16 -34.40
N GLU A 77 -9.80 11.36 -33.35
CA GLU A 77 -8.50 10.71 -33.16
C GLU A 77 -8.22 10.49 -31.66
N TYR A 78 -7.46 9.44 -31.33
CA TYR A 78 -6.95 9.23 -29.98
C TYR A 78 -5.80 10.17 -29.67
N TRP A 79 -5.68 10.54 -28.39
CA TRP A 79 -4.52 11.30 -27.95
C TRP A 79 -3.34 10.34 -27.79
N ILE A 80 -2.19 10.73 -28.33
CA ILE A 80 -0.97 9.95 -28.20
C ILE A 80 0.11 10.90 -27.68
N PRO A 81 0.70 10.62 -26.52
CA PRO A 81 1.74 11.47 -25.98
C PRO A 81 3.03 11.40 -26.80
N ASP A 82 3.93 12.36 -26.60
CA ASP A 82 5.26 12.34 -27.19
C ASP A 82 6.03 11.08 -26.78
N ASP A 83 6.92 10.60 -27.65
CA ASP A 83 7.69 9.38 -27.41
C ASP A 83 8.51 9.49 -26.12
N GLY A 84 8.42 8.45 -25.29
CA GLY A 84 9.05 8.40 -23.97
C GLY A 84 8.29 9.11 -22.84
N THR A 85 7.10 9.65 -23.08
CA THR A 85 6.25 10.18 -22.01
C THR A 85 5.79 9.06 -21.07
N VAL A 86 5.99 9.28 -19.77
CA VAL A 86 5.59 8.35 -18.71
C VAL A 86 4.83 9.15 -17.66
N ALA A 87 3.62 8.69 -17.31
CA ALA A 87 2.88 9.22 -16.18
C ALA A 87 3.17 8.38 -14.95
N ASP A 88 3.69 9.01 -13.90
CA ASP A 88 4.05 8.34 -12.65
C ASP A 88 3.98 9.31 -11.47
N ARG A 89 4.51 8.93 -10.32
CA ARG A 89 4.46 9.78 -9.12
C ARG A 89 5.25 11.09 -9.29
N ASP A 90 6.33 11.05 -10.08
CA ASP A 90 7.27 12.16 -10.26
C ASP A 90 6.79 13.06 -11.41
N HIS A 91 5.98 12.52 -12.32
CA HIS A 91 5.31 13.20 -13.42
C HIS A 91 3.78 12.98 -13.36
N PRO A 92 3.09 13.49 -12.32
CA PRO A 92 1.66 13.24 -12.10
C PRO A 92 0.76 13.86 -13.17
N ASP A 93 1.29 14.86 -13.87
CA ASP A 93 0.62 15.70 -14.86
C ASP A 93 0.93 15.31 -16.31
N ALA A 94 1.67 14.22 -16.53
CA ALA A 94 2.10 13.82 -17.87
C ALA A 94 0.93 13.52 -18.84
N PHE A 95 -0.26 13.19 -18.33
CA PHE A 95 -1.48 12.91 -19.11
C PHE A 95 -2.60 13.96 -18.91
N LEU A 96 -2.24 15.20 -18.56
CA LEU A 96 -3.23 16.27 -18.33
C LEU A 96 -4.06 16.62 -19.57
N ASP A 97 -3.55 16.42 -20.78
CA ASP A 97 -4.27 16.74 -22.02
C ASP A 97 -5.57 15.91 -22.17
N ILE A 98 -5.58 14.68 -21.66
CA ILE A 98 -6.78 13.84 -21.57
C ILE A 98 -7.44 13.90 -20.18
N GLY A 99 -6.91 14.70 -19.25
CA GLY A 99 -7.46 14.86 -17.90
C GLY A 99 -7.16 13.71 -16.94
N VAL A 100 -6.08 12.95 -17.18
CA VAL A 100 -5.62 11.90 -16.26
C VAL A 100 -4.50 12.44 -15.39
N GLU A 101 -4.68 12.36 -14.07
CA GLU A 101 -3.67 12.69 -13.08
C GLU A 101 -3.27 11.44 -12.28
N ILE A 102 -1.96 11.27 -12.06
CA ILE A 102 -1.43 10.16 -11.26
C ILE A 102 -1.18 10.64 -9.83
N MET A 103 -1.65 9.87 -8.86
CA MET A 103 -1.44 10.19 -7.45
C MET A 103 0.06 10.12 -7.09
N ALA A 104 0.53 11.04 -6.24
CA ALA A 104 1.92 11.04 -5.74
C ALA A 104 2.31 9.77 -4.94
N SER A 105 1.32 8.98 -4.50
CA SER A 105 1.52 7.67 -3.85
C SER A 105 1.62 6.50 -4.83
N ALA A 106 1.40 6.73 -6.12
CA ALA A 106 1.33 5.68 -7.13
C ALA A 106 2.65 4.87 -7.18
N ARG A 107 2.48 3.56 -7.30
CA ARG A 107 3.57 2.59 -7.49
C ARG A 107 3.76 2.17 -8.93
N TYR A 108 2.77 2.47 -9.75
CA TYR A 108 2.74 2.19 -11.17
C TYR A 108 3.22 3.37 -11.97
N ARG A 109 3.88 3.06 -13.08
CA ARG A 109 4.14 3.98 -14.16
C ARG A 109 3.27 3.60 -15.34
N TYR A 110 2.68 4.59 -16.00
CA TYR A 110 1.75 4.42 -17.10
C TYR A 110 2.36 4.97 -18.39
N VAL A 111 2.22 4.20 -19.46
CA VAL A 111 2.69 4.58 -20.80
C VAL A 111 1.55 4.32 -21.77
N ILE A 112 1.23 5.32 -22.60
CA ILE A 112 0.29 5.19 -23.71
C ILE A 112 1.11 5.13 -25.00
N THR A 113 0.89 4.09 -25.81
CA THR A 113 1.50 3.95 -27.13
C THR A 113 0.43 3.66 -28.17
N GLY A 114 0.71 3.93 -29.44
CA GLY A 114 -0.24 3.67 -30.52
C GLY A 114 -0.15 4.72 -31.62
N ASN A 115 -1.29 5.03 -32.20
CA ASN A 115 -1.49 6.05 -33.22
C ASN A 115 -2.87 6.70 -33.07
N LYS A 116 -3.22 7.58 -34.01
CA LYS A 116 -4.49 8.32 -34.01
C LYS A 116 -5.75 7.44 -34.10
N GLU A 117 -5.63 6.18 -34.53
CA GLU A 117 -6.75 5.24 -34.71
C GLU A 117 -6.81 4.14 -33.63
N ASN A 118 -5.72 3.90 -32.90
CA ASN A 118 -5.67 2.92 -31.82
C ASN A 118 -4.64 3.30 -30.76
N PHE A 119 -4.92 2.97 -29.51
CA PHE A 119 -3.98 3.18 -28.42
C PHE A 119 -3.89 1.92 -27.55
N THR A 120 -2.83 1.86 -26.78
CA THR A 120 -2.59 0.84 -25.79
C THR A 120 -1.96 1.51 -24.57
N ALA A 121 -2.65 1.44 -23.43
CA ALA A 121 -2.15 1.96 -22.18
C ALA A 121 -1.60 0.82 -21.33
N THR A 122 -0.38 0.98 -20.82
CA THR A 122 0.34 -0.05 -20.07
C THR A 122 0.74 0.50 -18.70
N ALA A 123 0.32 -0.18 -17.64
CA ALA A 123 0.73 0.08 -16.26
C ALA A 123 1.82 -0.91 -15.85
N THR A 124 2.97 -0.42 -15.40
CA THR A 124 4.11 -1.25 -15.00
C THR A 124 4.57 -0.89 -13.58
N ALA A 125 4.75 -1.89 -12.73
CA ALA A 125 5.38 -1.76 -11.42
C ALA A 125 6.58 -2.72 -11.33
N GLU A 126 7.75 -2.19 -10.98
CA GLU A 126 9.00 -2.99 -10.88
C GLU A 126 9.17 -3.67 -9.51
N HIS A 127 8.53 -3.14 -8.46
CA HIS A 127 8.65 -3.62 -7.08
C HIS A 127 7.31 -3.38 -6.37
N LEU A 128 6.30 -4.18 -6.70
CA LEU A 128 4.98 -4.02 -6.11
C LEU A 128 4.91 -4.62 -4.70
N ASP A 129 5.59 -5.75 -4.51
CA ASP A 129 5.71 -6.49 -3.25
C ASP A 129 7.18 -6.81 -2.89
N ASP A 130 7.41 -7.87 -2.12
CA ASP A 130 8.73 -8.24 -1.54
C ASP A 130 9.62 -9.03 -2.52
N ASP A 131 9.27 -9.08 -3.80
CA ASP A 131 10.08 -9.71 -4.84
C ASP A 131 10.44 -8.75 -6.00
N PRO A 132 11.45 -9.09 -6.82
CA PRO A 132 11.91 -8.24 -7.91
C PRO A 132 11.10 -8.46 -9.20
N ALA A 133 9.92 -9.10 -9.13
CA ALA A 133 9.13 -9.35 -10.32
C ALA A 133 8.38 -8.11 -10.77
N ILE A 134 8.31 -7.95 -12.08
CA ILE A 134 7.59 -6.85 -12.71
C ILE A 134 6.14 -7.29 -12.85
N ASP A 135 5.22 -6.50 -12.32
CA ASP A 135 3.81 -6.66 -12.63
C ASP A 135 3.39 -5.66 -13.72
N GLN A 136 2.70 -6.16 -14.74
CA GLN A 136 2.28 -5.37 -15.90
C GLN A 136 0.85 -5.67 -16.33
N TRP A 137 0.04 -4.60 -16.38
CA TRP A 137 -1.31 -4.60 -16.92
C TRP A 137 -1.39 -3.72 -18.16
N GLN A 138 -2.25 -4.09 -19.08
CA GLN A 138 -2.45 -3.37 -20.32
C GLN A 138 -3.94 -3.28 -20.63
N ILE A 139 -4.39 -2.15 -21.15
CA ILE A 139 -5.73 -1.99 -21.71
C ILE A 139 -5.60 -1.48 -23.15
N ASP A 140 -6.42 -2.03 -24.04
CA ASP A 140 -6.49 -1.64 -25.45
C ASP A 140 -7.66 -0.69 -25.71
N GLU A 141 -7.75 -0.18 -26.95
CA GLU A 141 -8.80 0.74 -27.41
C GLU A 141 -10.22 0.14 -27.38
N LYS A 142 -10.33 -1.17 -27.11
CA LYS A 142 -11.61 -1.88 -26.97
C LYS A 142 -12.02 -2.05 -25.51
N GLY A 143 -11.20 -1.55 -24.58
CA GLY A 143 -11.40 -1.68 -23.14
C GLY A 143 -11.05 -3.08 -22.61
N LEU A 144 -10.36 -3.92 -23.39
CA LEU A 144 -9.96 -5.25 -22.93
C LEU A 144 -8.71 -5.14 -22.07
N LEU A 145 -8.90 -5.28 -20.76
CA LEU A 145 -7.80 -5.37 -19.80
C LEU A 145 -7.10 -6.74 -19.91
N ARG A 146 -5.80 -6.73 -20.21
CA ARG A 146 -4.94 -7.90 -20.26
C ARG A 146 -3.85 -7.81 -19.22
N VAL A 147 -3.48 -8.98 -18.71
CA VAL A 147 -2.34 -9.15 -17.81
C VAL A 147 -1.18 -9.64 -18.65
N LEU A 148 -0.10 -8.86 -18.71
CA LEU A 148 1.09 -9.22 -19.49
C LEU A 148 2.08 -10.00 -18.62
N ILE A 149 2.26 -9.58 -17.36
CA ILE A 149 3.08 -10.25 -16.35
C ILE A 149 2.39 -10.05 -14.99
N ASP A 150 2.05 -11.12 -14.28
CA ASP A 150 1.44 -11.12 -12.94
C ASP A 150 1.90 -12.38 -12.23
N ASP A 151 2.90 -12.26 -11.38
CA ASP A 151 3.45 -13.38 -10.62
C ASP A 151 2.84 -13.48 -9.21
N SER A 152 2.04 -12.50 -8.80
CA SER A 152 1.30 -12.46 -7.53
C SER A 152 0.30 -13.62 -7.35
N LYS A 153 0.01 -14.36 -8.44
CA LYS A 153 -0.82 -15.58 -8.43
C LYS A 153 -0.04 -16.89 -8.23
N THR A 154 1.29 -16.84 -8.19
CA THR A 154 2.15 -18.03 -8.16
C THR A 154 2.67 -18.40 -6.77
N LYS A 155 2.25 -17.69 -5.72
CA LYS A 155 2.57 -17.98 -4.31
C LYS A 155 1.33 -18.38 -3.50
#